data_AF-A0AAT9F2E8-F1
#
_entry.id   AF-A0AAT9F2E8-F1
#
_cell.length_a   1.000
_cell.length_b   1.000
_cell.length_c   1.000
_cell.angle_alpha   90.00
_cell.angle_beta   90.00
_cell.angle_gamma   90.00
#
_symmetry.space_group_name_H-M   'P 1'
#
loop_
_entity.id
_entity.type
_entity.pdbx_description
1 polymer ?
#
loop_
_entity_poly.entity_id
_entity_poly.type
_entity_poly.pdbx_seq_one_letter_code
_entity_poly.pdbx_strand_id
1 'polypeptide(L)'
;MIQLVQAEYSIKSGYPIVRRTLEDKKKLIEKPGYGPESCCATIEYQLRGSTRYAFGNSQMKMEMPPDIYTHNWVKLHAEMAALVAAIRRIERFDADKEQVPITNVYIELRPCEANCMQALQNILPDGTTVYYSFLHPTEVEEWKRSAHELCGV
;
A
#
# COMPACT_ATOMS: atom_id res chain seq x y z
N MET A 1 7.18 7.74 -16.36
CA MET A 1 7.26 6.32 -15.95
C MET A 1 7.55 6.23 -14.44
N ILE A 2 6.98 5.24 -13.75
CA ILE A 2 7.30 4.94 -12.33
C ILE A 2 8.65 4.24 -12.20
N GLN A 3 9.32 4.41 -11.07
CA GLN A 3 10.59 3.74 -10.76
C GLN A 3 10.37 2.65 -9.71
N LEU A 4 10.79 1.42 -9.99
CA LEU A 4 10.77 0.32 -9.02
C LEU A 4 12.10 0.24 -8.27
N VAL A 5 12.05 0.17 -6.94
CA VAL A 5 13.24 0.04 -6.08
C VAL A 5 13.00 -1.07 -5.06
N GLN A 6 13.86 -2.09 -5.04
CA GLN A 6 13.80 -3.09 -3.99
C GLN A 6 14.43 -2.52 -2.70
N ALA A 7 13.77 -2.72 -1.56
CA ALA A 7 14.14 -2.18 -0.27
C ALA A 7 14.19 -3.30 0.79
N GLU A 8 15.01 -3.10 1.82
CA GLU A 8 15.07 -4.04 2.94
C GLU A 8 13.77 -4.00 3.76
N TYR A 9 13.23 -5.18 4.06
CA TYR A 9 12.08 -5.37 4.95
C TYR A 9 12.48 -5.17 6.42
N SER A 10 12.68 -3.92 6.84
CA SER A 10 13.21 -3.62 8.17
C SER A 10 12.67 -2.32 8.76
N ILE A 11 12.32 -2.33 10.06
CA ILE A 11 11.97 -1.11 10.82
C ILE A 11 13.16 -0.14 10.94
N LYS A 12 14.37 -0.58 10.59
CA LYS A 12 15.58 0.24 10.50
C LYS A 12 15.92 0.67 9.06
N SER A 13 15.04 0.38 8.09
CA SER A 13 15.25 0.72 6.68
C SER A 13 15.60 2.19 6.49
N GLY A 14 16.53 2.46 5.56
CA GLY A 14 16.90 3.84 5.17
C GLY A 14 15.73 4.62 4.58
N TYR A 15 14.68 3.95 4.12
CA TYR A 15 13.50 4.56 3.53
C TYR A 15 12.41 4.82 4.60
N PRO A 16 12.04 6.07 4.88
CA PRO A 16 11.03 6.40 5.90
C PRO A 16 9.67 5.73 5.65
N ILE A 17 9.25 5.63 4.39
CA ILE A 17 7.98 5.02 4.01
C ILE A 17 7.92 3.53 4.37
N VAL A 18 9.02 2.79 4.17
CA VAL A 18 9.14 1.37 4.55
C VAL A 18 8.95 1.23 6.06
N ARG A 19 9.76 1.94 6.86
CA ARG A 19 9.69 1.90 8.32
C ARG A 19 8.28 2.17 8.82
N ARG A 20 7.65 3.21 8.28
CA ARG A 20 6.29 3.61 8.65
C ARG A 20 5.27 2.51 8.37
N THR A 21 5.32 1.88 7.20
CA THR A 21 4.42 0.77 6.87
C THR A 21 4.60 -0.43 7.79
N LEU A 22 5.84 -0.77 8.13
CA LEU A 22 6.13 -1.89 9.02
C LEU A 22 5.68 -1.61 10.47
N GLU A 23 5.87 -0.38 10.96
CA GLU A 23 5.34 0.06 12.25
C GLU A 23 3.80 0.04 12.28
N ASP A 24 3.14 0.46 11.20
CA ASP A 24 1.68 0.39 11.09
C ASP A 24 1.18 -1.07 11.03
N LYS A 25 1.91 -1.95 10.34
CA LYS A 25 1.60 -3.39 10.29
C LYS A 25 1.64 -4.05 11.67
N LYS A 26 2.66 -3.76 12.48
CA LYS A 26 2.76 -4.30 13.86
C LYS A 26 1.55 -3.96 14.71
N LYS A 27 1.02 -2.74 14.58
CA LYS A 27 -0.18 -2.31 15.32
C LYS A 27 -1.46 -2.92 14.74
N LEU A 28 -1.46 -3.26 13.45
CA LEU A 28 -2.65 -3.75 12.76
C LEU A 28 -3.01 -5.17 13.17
N ILE A 29 -2.02 -6.03 13.45
CA ILE A 29 -2.25 -7.44 13.81
C ILE A 29 -2.99 -7.62 15.15
N GLU A 30 -3.04 -6.59 15.99
CA GLU A 30 -3.85 -6.59 17.22
C GLU A 30 -5.36 -6.54 16.92
N LYS A 31 -5.75 -6.27 15.67
CA LYS A 31 -7.16 -6.14 15.27
C LYS A 31 -7.71 -7.45 14.69
N PRO A 32 -8.95 -7.85 15.05
CA PRO A 32 -9.59 -9.02 14.47
C PRO A 32 -9.65 -8.98 12.94
N GLY A 33 -9.29 -10.09 12.30
CA GLY A 33 -9.33 -10.25 10.84
C GLY A 33 -8.09 -9.74 10.10
N TYR A 34 -7.09 -9.23 10.82
CA TYR A 34 -5.77 -8.90 10.29
C TYR A 34 -4.73 -9.84 10.89
N GLY A 35 -3.77 -10.26 10.08
CA GLY A 35 -2.70 -11.17 10.51
C GLY A 35 -1.36 -10.80 9.89
N PRO A 36 -0.27 -11.44 10.33
CA PRO A 36 1.08 -11.21 9.79
C PRO A 36 1.11 -11.41 8.26
N GLU A 37 0.33 -12.37 7.75
CA GLU A 37 0.21 -12.69 6.31
C GLU A 37 -0.79 -11.80 5.57
N SER A 38 -1.17 -10.67 6.14
CA SER A 38 -1.94 -9.65 5.43
C SER A 38 -0.95 -8.65 4.83
N CYS A 39 -0.84 -8.64 3.50
CA CYS A 39 0.06 -7.72 2.78
C CYS A 39 -0.34 -6.27 3.07
N CYS A 40 0.66 -5.42 3.28
CA CYS A 40 0.52 -4.00 3.57
C CYS A 40 1.16 -3.13 2.49
N ALA A 41 0.62 -1.92 2.34
CA ALA A 41 1.19 -0.90 1.49
C ALA A 41 1.00 0.49 2.10
N THR A 42 1.79 1.46 1.66
CA THR A 42 1.60 2.86 2.02
C THR A 42 1.88 3.75 0.83
N ILE A 43 1.00 4.74 0.64
CA ILE A 43 1.14 5.81 -0.34
C ILE A 43 1.55 7.07 0.42
N GLU A 44 2.65 7.69 0.01
CA GLU A 44 3.07 9.02 0.43
C GLU A 44 2.62 10.05 -0.60
N TYR A 45 2.05 11.16 -0.13
CA TYR A 45 1.56 12.22 -1.01
C TYR A 45 1.60 13.58 -0.32
N GLN A 46 1.63 14.66 -1.11
CA GLN A 46 1.60 16.03 -0.61
C GLN A 46 0.16 16.54 -0.49
N LEU A 47 -0.20 17.08 0.66
CA LEU A 47 -1.49 17.74 0.88
C LEU A 47 -1.29 19.03 1.66
N ARG A 48 -1.64 20.17 1.04
CA ARG A 48 -1.52 21.52 1.63
C ARG A 48 -0.11 21.81 2.17
N GLY A 49 0.91 21.49 1.39
CA GLY A 49 2.33 21.71 1.74
C GLY A 49 2.89 20.75 2.80
N SER A 50 2.14 19.71 3.18
CA SER A 50 2.60 18.69 4.13
C SER A 50 2.61 17.30 3.51
N THR A 51 3.67 16.54 3.80
CA THR A 51 3.72 15.10 3.52
C THR A 51 2.67 14.36 4.35
N ARG A 52 1.85 13.59 3.67
CA ARG A 52 0.81 12.73 4.24
C ARG A 52 0.99 11.32 3.71
N TYR A 53 0.32 10.39 4.38
CA TYR A 53 0.43 8.99 4.08
C TYR A 53 -0.94 8.32 4.22
N ALA A 54 -1.23 7.41 3.29
CA ALA A 54 -2.37 6.53 3.36
C ALA A 54 -1.88 5.09 3.44
N PHE A 55 -2.41 4.34 4.40
CA PHE A 55 -2.07 2.95 4.63
C PHE A 55 -3.15 2.05 4.01
N GLY A 56 -2.73 0.92 3.44
CA GLY A 56 -3.61 -0.11 2.92
C GLY A 56 -3.15 -1.50 3.32
N ASN A 57 -4.10 -2.43 3.42
CA ASN A 57 -3.84 -3.82 3.76
C ASN A 57 -4.83 -4.73 3.00
N SER A 58 -4.39 -5.93 2.62
CA SER A 58 -5.18 -6.86 1.81
C SER A 58 -6.47 -7.38 2.48
N GLN A 59 -6.58 -7.24 3.80
CA GLN A 59 -7.80 -7.60 4.56
C GLN A 59 -8.75 -6.43 4.78
N MET A 60 -8.36 -5.19 4.42
CA MET A 60 -9.24 -4.03 4.54
C MET A 60 -10.45 -4.16 3.62
N LYS A 61 -11.63 -3.88 4.18
CA LYS A 61 -12.89 -3.83 3.44
C LYS A 61 -13.09 -2.43 2.89
N MET A 62 -13.19 -2.33 1.57
CA MET A 62 -13.47 -1.09 0.86
C MET A 62 -14.95 -1.07 0.48
N GLU A 63 -15.67 -0.07 0.99
CA GLU A 63 -17.08 0.13 0.65
C GLU A 63 -17.26 0.39 -0.84
N MET A 64 -18.25 -0.30 -1.40
CA MET A 64 -18.68 -0.21 -2.79
C MET A 64 -20.15 0.22 -2.85
N PRO A 65 -20.60 0.80 -3.99
CA PRO A 65 -22.00 1.07 -4.20
C PRO A 65 -22.85 -0.19 -3.98
N PRO A 66 -24.09 -0.05 -3.48
CA PRO A 66 -24.97 -1.19 -3.25
C PRO A 66 -25.28 -1.92 -4.56
N ASP A 67 -25.61 -3.21 -4.44
CA ASP A 67 -26.18 -4.05 -5.50
C ASP A 67 -25.26 -4.40 -6.69
N ILE A 68 -23.96 -4.07 -6.63
CA ILE A 68 -22.97 -4.50 -7.63
C ILE A 68 -22.31 -5.84 -7.26
N TYR A 69 -22.14 -6.10 -5.96
CA TYR A 69 -21.45 -7.29 -5.44
C TYR A 69 -22.30 -7.98 -4.36
N THR A 70 -22.00 -9.26 -4.07
CA THR A 70 -22.66 -10.03 -3.00
C THR A 70 -22.62 -9.34 -1.63
N HIS A 71 -21.59 -8.53 -1.39
CA HIS A 71 -21.50 -7.64 -0.25
C HIS A 71 -21.25 -6.23 -0.75
N ASN A 72 -21.71 -5.22 -0.01
CA ASN A 72 -21.44 -3.80 -0.32
C ASN A 72 -19.99 -3.39 0.02
N TRP A 73 -19.06 -4.36 0.04
CA TRP A 73 -17.64 -4.17 0.23
C TRP A 73 -16.85 -5.20 -0.58
N VAL A 74 -15.64 -4.82 -0.95
CA VAL A 74 -14.65 -5.73 -1.54
C VAL A 74 -13.34 -5.65 -0.75
N LYS A 75 -12.51 -6.68 -0.89
CA LYS A 75 -11.10 -6.64 -0.51
C LYS A 75 -10.27 -6.44 -1.76
N LEU A 76 -9.25 -5.60 -1.66
CA LEU A 76 -8.33 -5.29 -2.75
C LEU A 76 -6.91 -5.70 -2.34
N HIS A 77 -6.00 -5.79 -3.31
CA HIS A 77 -4.58 -5.85 -2.99
C HIS A 77 -4.16 -4.60 -2.21
N ALA A 78 -3.15 -4.75 -1.36
CA ALA A 78 -2.78 -3.75 -0.36
C ALA A 78 -2.47 -2.38 -0.99
N GLU A 79 -1.75 -2.39 -2.11
CA GLU A 79 -1.39 -1.21 -2.89
C GLU A 79 -2.62 -0.48 -3.42
N MET A 80 -3.63 -1.21 -3.89
CA MET A 80 -4.88 -0.62 -4.38
C MET A 80 -5.73 -0.08 -3.23
N ALA A 81 -5.79 -0.79 -2.11
CA ALA A 81 -6.46 -0.30 -0.91
C ALA A 81 -5.82 1.00 -0.40
N ALA A 82 -4.49 1.07 -0.36
CA ALA A 82 -3.75 2.26 0.06
C ALA A 82 -3.97 3.44 -0.91
N LEU A 83 -3.98 3.15 -2.22
CA LEU A 83 -4.19 4.14 -3.28
C LEU A 83 -5.59 4.76 -3.23
N VAL A 84 -6.63 3.93 -3.12
CA VAL A 84 -8.01 4.44 -2.96
C VAL A 84 -8.13 5.27 -1.69
N ALA A 85 -7.50 4.85 -0.58
CA ALA A 85 -7.50 5.63 0.65
C ALA A 85 -6.79 7.00 0.49
N ALA A 86 -5.69 7.05 -0.28
CA ALA A 86 -4.98 8.29 -0.59
C ALA A 86 -5.85 9.22 -1.45
N ILE A 87 -6.37 8.71 -2.57
CA ILE A 87 -7.17 9.47 -3.54
C ILE A 87 -8.40 10.07 -2.87
N ARG A 88 -9.20 9.25 -2.17
CA ARG A 88 -10.39 9.74 -1.44
C ARG A 88 -10.06 10.87 -0.47
N ARG A 89 -8.90 10.80 0.17
CA ARG A 89 -8.46 11.85 1.10
C ARG A 89 -8.01 13.10 0.36
N ILE A 90 -7.35 12.97 -0.78
CA ILE A 90 -6.92 14.09 -1.61
C ILE A 90 -8.14 14.81 -2.18
N GLU A 91 -9.05 14.08 -2.82
CA GLU A 91 -10.30 14.62 -3.40
C GLU A 91 -11.13 15.39 -2.37
N ARG A 92 -11.23 14.87 -1.13
CA ARG A 92 -11.97 15.54 -0.06
C ARG A 92 -11.41 16.92 0.31
N PHE A 93 -10.10 17.15 0.14
CA PHE A 93 -9.44 18.35 0.65
C PHE A 93 -8.88 19.26 -0.45
N ASP A 94 -8.84 18.77 -1.69
CA ASP A 94 -8.17 19.38 -2.85
C ASP A 94 -8.80 18.83 -4.15
N ALA A 95 -10.10 19.06 -4.33
CA ALA A 95 -10.92 18.46 -5.39
C ALA A 95 -10.56 18.92 -6.82
N ASP A 96 -9.84 20.04 -6.95
CA ASP A 96 -9.55 20.68 -8.23
C ASP A 96 -8.22 20.23 -8.86
N LYS A 97 -7.50 19.28 -8.25
CA LYS A 97 -6.23 18.78 -8.78
C LYS A 97 -6.44 17.71 -9.85
N GLU A 98 -5.98 18.01 -11.07
CA GLU A 98 -5.92 17.05 -12.17
C GLU A 98 -4.96 15.87 -11.89
N GLN A 99 -3.92 16.08 -11.09
CA GLN A 99 -2.94 15.03 -10.75
C GLN A 99 -2.88 14.78 -9.25
N VAL A 100 -2.91 13.50 -8.89
CA VAL A 100 -2.78 13.05 -7.51
C VAL A 100 -1.33 13.30 -7.08
N PRO A 101 -1.05 14.13 -6.06
CA PRO A 101 0.31 14.53 -5.67
C PRO A 101 1.06 13.43 -4.89
N ILE A 102 1.07 12.21 -5.42
CA ILE A 102 1.77 11.04 -4.86
C ILE A 102 3.26 11.16 -5.19
N THR A 103 4.10 10.91 -4.20
CA THR A 103 5.56 11.03 -4.31
C THR A 103 6.25 9.68 -4.20
N ASN A 104 5.82 8.86 -3.25
CA ASN A 104 6.42 7.55 -2.98
C ASN A 104 5.33 6.52 -2.65
N VAL A 105 5.59 5.26 -2.98
CA VAL A 105 4.75 4.12 -2.65
C VAL A 105 5.62 3.03 -2.06
N TYR A 106 5.16 2.35 -1.02
CA TYR A 106 5.79 1.11 -0.54
C TYR A 106 4.78 -0.02 -0.53
N ILE A 107 5.20 -1.20 -0.95
CA ILE A 107 4.37 -2.40 -1.10
C ILE A 107 5.21 -3.59 -0.65
N GLU A 108 4.74 -4.41 0.29
CA GLU A 108 5.60 -5.50 0.82
C GLU A 108 6.01 -6.49 -0.28
N LEU A 109 5.06 -6.89 -1.11
CA LEU A 109 5.25 -7.76 -2.27
C LEU A 109 5.17 -6.93 -3.55
N ARG A 110 6.09 -7.15 -4.49
CA ARG A 110 6.08 -6.50 -5.80
C ARG A 110 4.69 -6.68 -6.44
N PRO A 111 4.08 -5.61 -6.98
CA PRO A 111 2.75 -5.69 -7.56
C PRO A 111 2.71 -6.69 -8.71
N CYS A 112 1.58 -7.37 -8.89
CA CYS A 112 1.44 -8.31 -9.98
C CYS A 112 1.46 -7.59 -11.34
N GLU A 113 2.21 -8.16 -12.29
CA GLU A 113 2.39 -7.57 -13.63
C GLU A 113 1.08 -7.48 -14.43
N ALA A 114 0.19 -8.47 -14.22
CA ALA A 114 -1.05 -8.57 -14.99
C ALA A 114 -2.03 -7.42 -14.74
N ASN A 115 -2.14 -6.96 -13.49
CA ASN A 115 -3.21 -6.02 -13.09
C ASN A 115 -2.66 -4.83 -12.30
N CYS A 116 -1.97 -5.08 -11.20
CA CYS A 116 -1.60 -4.01 -10.27
C CYS A 116 -0.50 -3.11 -10.81
N MET A 117 0.50 -3.65 -11.51
CA MET A 117 1.53 -2.83 -12.15
C MET A 117 0.95 -1.90 -13.21
N GLN A 118 0.06 -2.41 -14.07
CA GLN A 118 -0.61 -1.59 -15.09
C GLN A 118 -1.46 -0.49 -14.45
N ALA A 119 -2.23 -0.83 -13.40
CA ALA A 119 -3.01 0.15 -12.66
C ALA A 119 -2.12 1.23 -12.04
N LEU A 120 -1.01 0.85 -11.41
CA LEU A 120 -0.07 1.80 -10.82
C LEU A 120 0.58 2.70 -11.88
N GLN A 121 0.94 2.17 -13.05
CA GLN A 121 1.49 2.97 -14.16
C GLN A 121 0.49 4.00 -14.70
N ASN A 122 -0.81 3.68 -14.70
CA ASN A 122 -1.84 4.58 -15.19
C ASN A 122 -2.26 5.64 -14.16
N ILE A 123 -2.17 5.33 -12.86
CA ILE A 123 -2.68 6.20 -11.80
C ILE A 123 -1.56 7.07 -11.19
N LEU A 124 -0.36 6.51 -11.03
CA LEU A 124 0.73 7.22 -10.38
C LEU A 124 1.37 8.25 -11.32
N PRO A 125 1.73 9.44 -10.81
CA PRO A 125 2.50 10.41 -11.58
C PRO A 125 3.84 9.85 -12.05
N ASP A 126 4.31 10.37 -13.18
CA ASP A 126 5.66 10.14 -13.66
C ASP A 126 6.71 10.55 -12.62
N GLY A 127 7.73 9.72 -12.43
CA GLY A 127 8.77 9.95 -11.42
C GLY A 127 8.42 9.44 -10.02
N THR A 128 7.23 8.88 -9.81
CA THR A 128 6.88 8.21 -8.53
C THR A 128 7.81 7.02 -8.30
N THR A 129 8.40 6.96 -7.09
CA THR A 129 9.19 5.79 -6.68
C THR A 129 8.32 4.79 -5.94
N VAL A 130 8.33 3.54 -6.41
CA VAL A 130 7.63 2.40 -5.81
C VAL A 130 8.67 1.47 -5.19
N TYR A 131 8.73 1.50 -3.87
CA TYR A 131 9.54 0.60 -3.07
C TYR A 131 8.82 -0.73 -2.87
N TYR A 132 9.56 -1.84 -2.93
CA TYR A 132 9.04 -3.16 -2.57
C TYR A 132 10.09 -4.01 -1.87
N SER A 133 9.68 -4.98 -1.06
CA SER A 133 10.64 -5.82 -0.31
C SER A 133 10.84 -7.19 -0.93
N PHE A 134 9.75 -7.82 -1.36
CA PHE A 134 9.76 -9.21 -1.83
C PHE A 134 9.16 -9.34 -3.23
N LEU A 135 9.61 -10.31 -4.00
CA LEU A 135 9.11 -10.66 -5.32
C LEU A 135 7.96 -11.67 -5.22
N HIS A 136 6.85 -11.37 -5.88
CA HIS A 136 5.78 -12.33 -6.07
C HIS A 136 5.91 -13.00 -7.46
N PRO A 137 5.77 -14.32 -7.60
CA PRO A 137 5.41 -15.29 -6.55
C PRO A 137 6.60 -15.94 -5.82
N THR A 138 7.84 -15.61 -6.16
CA THR A 138 9.02 -16.40 -5.77
C THR A 138 9.47 -16.27 -4.32
N GLU A 139 9.20 -15.13 -3.67
CA GLU A 139 9.66 -14.81 -2.31
C GLU A 139 8.50 -14.75 -1.29
N VAL A 140 7.34 -15.34 -1.62
CA VAL A 140 6.15 -15.31 -0.75
C VAL A 140 6.39 -15.98 0.59
N GLU A 141 7.07 -17.13 0.62
CA GLU A 141 7.37 -17.84 1.87
C GLU A 141 8.37 -17.08 2.74
N GLU A 142 9.33 -16.40 2.11
CA GLU A 142 10.27 -15.54 2.82
C GLU A 142 9.58 -14.29 3.40
N TRP A 143 8.66 -13.69 2.65
CA TRP A 143 7.81 -12.61 3.13
C TRP A 143 6.99 -13.05 4.34
N LYS A 144 6.33 -14.22 4.29
CA LYS A 144 5.55 -14.74 5.41
C LYS A 144 6.41 -14.87 6.67
N ARG A 145 7.56 -15.54 6.57
CA ARG A 145 8.50 -15.67 7.71
C ARG A 145 8.89 -14.30 8.27
N SER A 146 9.31 -13.38 7.41
CA SER A 146 9.73 -12.03 7.83
C SER A 146 8.58 -11.24 8.46
N ALA A 147 7.35 -11.42 7.97
CA ALA A 147 6.17 -10.76 8.50
C ALA A 147 5.75 -11.32 9.87
N HIS A 148 5.88 -12.63 10.10
CA HIS A 148 5.68 -13.25 11.42
C HIS A 148 6.73 -12.76 12.41
N GLU A 149 8.01 -12.74 12.02
CA GLU A 149 9.11 -12.20 12.85
C GLU A 149 8.89 -10.72 13.22
N LEU A 150 8.50 -9.88 12.26
CA LEU A 150 8.17 -8.47 12.50
C LEU A 150 7.05 -8.30 13.54
N CYS A 151 6.05 -9.17 13.45
CA CYS A 151 4.85 -9.16 14.28
C CYS A 151 5.03 -9.86 15.63
N GLY A 152 6.13 -10.60 15.83
CA GLY A 152 6.41 -11.33 17.08
C GLY A 152 5.47 -12.50 17.33
N VAL A 153 5.03 -13.18 16.26
CA VAL A 153 4.10 -14.32 16.28
C VAL A 153 4.70 -15.58 15.68
#